data_AF-A0A4R3YSA9-F1
#
_entry.id   AF-A0A4R3YSA9-F1
#
_cell.length_a   1.000
_cell.length_b   1.000
_cell.length_c   1.000
_cell.angle_alpha   90.00
_cell.angle_beta   90.00
_cell.angle_gamma   90.00
#
_symmetry.space_group_name_H-M   'P 1'
#
loop_
_entity.id
_entity.type
_entity.pdbx_description
1 polymer ?
#
loop_
_entity_poly.entity_id
_entity_poly.type
_entity_poly.pdbx_seq_one_letter_code
_entity_poly.pdbx_strand_id
1 'polypeptide(L)'
;MKKSTILSLATAIAVVGTSAFTFAVWDQLDATNTGTLSLASPVKLSSANPVTYTTADNTLSTDAPTYSSDVTFEVNDVTTKAITSLEITNVKVYEKDDTEKIDLANDFTISIKGATGNEGVTQTGVTATDSSVEKENKYTIELTPKDDNHAGKDLSVDVMAKIQ
;
A
#
# COMPACT_ATOMS: atom_id res chain seq x y z
N MET A 1 -68.83 1.65 -41.42
CA MET A 1 -67.73 1.28 -42.32
C MET A 1 -66.42 1.21 -41.54
N LYS A 2 -65.85 0.00 -41.45
CA LYS A 2 -64.41 -0.33 -41.62
C LYS A 2 -63.30 0.58 -41.01
N LYS A 3 -62.47 -0.08 -40.19
CA LYS A 3 -60.97 0.00 -40.08
C LYS A 3 -60.43 1.21 -39.30
N SER A 4 -59.37 1.16 -38.49
CA SER A 4 -58.40 0.13 -38.07
C SER A 4 -57.59 0.79 -36.93
N THR A 5 -57.40 0.15 -35.77
CA THR A 5 -56.15 -0.57 -35.39
C THR A 5 -55.01 0.37 -34.97
N ILE A 6 -54.67 0.30 -33.68
CA ILE A 6 -53.30 0.31 -33.11
C ILE A 6 -52.50 1.61 -33.27
N LEU A 7 -52.13 2.23 -32.13
CA LEU A 7 -50.76 2.08 -31.62
C LEU A 7 -50.70 2.46 -30.12
N SER A 8 -50.40 1.41 -29.34
CA SER A 8 -49.63 1.37 -28.09
C SER A 8 -49.48 2.68 -27.29
N LEU A 9 -50.07 2.75 -26.08
CA LEU A 9 -49.39 2.30 -24.85
C LEU A 9 -48.17 3.16 -24.53
N ALA A 10 -48.31 4.03 -23.54
CA ALA A 10 -47.46 3.99 -22.36
C ALA A 10 -47.97 4.96 -21.30
N THR A 11 -48.77 4.38 -20.39
CA THR A 11 -48.70 4.59 -18.94
C THR A 11 -48.90 5.99 -18.38
N ALA A 12 -50.19 6.31 -18.30
CA ALA A 12 -50.88 6.96 -17.20
C ALA A 12 -50.11 7.04 -15.87
N ILE A 13 -49.89 8.28 -15.45
CA ILE A 13 -49.72 8.68 -14.06
C ILE A 13 -51.07 8.50 -13.37
N ALA A 14 -51.13 7.70 -12.32
CA ALA A 14 -52.20 7.78 -11.32
C ALA A 14 -51.71 7.14 -10.02
N VAL A 15 -50.97 7.91 -9.23
CA VAL A 15 -50.86 7.67 -7.80
C VAL A 15 -52.16 8.17 -7.16
N VAL A 16 -52.53 7.51 -6.07
CA VAL A 16 -53.59 7.81 -5.11
C VAL A 16 -54.92 7.10 -5.36
N GLY A 17 -55.24 6.20 -4.44
CA GLY A 17 -56.54 5.57 -4.31
C GLY A 17 -56.59 4.70 -3.06
N THR A 18 -56.64 5.34 -1.89
CA THR A 18 -57.10 4.73 -0.64
C THR A 18 -58.49 4.11 -0.82
N SER A 19 -58.62 2.82 -0.57
CA SER A 19 -59.90 2.24 -0.14
C SER A 19 -59.67 1.04 0.76
N ALA A 20 -60.25 1.16 1.95
CA ALA A 20 -60.20 0.23 3.06
C ALA A 20 -60.94 -1.08 2.76
N PHE A 21 -60.32 -2.20 3.14
CA PHE A 21 -61.03 -3.39 3.59
C PHE A 21 -60.33 -3.91 4.85
N THR A 22 -61.01 -3.78 5.98
CA THR A 22 -60.77 -4.62 7.18
C THR A 22 -61.09 -6.05 6.74
N PHE A 23 -60.30 -7.10 6.97
CA PHE A 23 -60.12 -7.85 8.22
C PHE A 23 -58.98 -8.87 8.03
N ALA A 24 -57.90 -8.80 8.82
CA ALA A 24 -57.02 -9.90 9.29
C ALA A 24 -55.71 -9.30 9.83
N VAL A 25 -55.62 -9.19 11.16
CA VAL A 25 -54.38 -8.93 11.89
C VAL A 25 -53.68 -10.30 12.07
N TRP A 26 -52.35 -10.35 11.95
CA TRP A 26 -51.41 -11.34 12.55
C TRP A 26 -50.57 -12.27 11.69
N ASP A 27 -50.52 -12.19 10.36
CA ASP A 27 -49.41 -12.85 9.67
C ASP A 27 -48.93 -12.15 8.40
N GLN A 28 -47.84 -11.40 8.53
CA GLN A 28 -46.94 -11.09 7.43
C GLN A 28 -45.60 -11.71 7.81
N LEU A 29 -45.48 -13.04 7.64
CA LEU A 29 -44.34 -13.81 8.12
C LEU A 29 -43.02 -13.47 7.41
N ASP A 30 -43.06 -12.86 6.22
CA ASP A 30 -41.85 -12.55 5.48
C ASP A 30 -41.94 -11.18 4.78
N ALA A 31 -41.14 -10.24 5.30
CA ALA A 31 -40.77 -9.01 4.60
C ALA A 31 -39.31 -9.13 4.15
N THR A 32 -39.09 -9.46 2.88
CA THR A 32 -37.74 -9.54 2.34
C THR A 32 -37.26 -8.15 1.94
N ASN A 33 -36.38 -7.58 2.77
CA ASN A 33 -35.61 -6.39 2.42
C ASN A 33 -34.36 -6.83 1.67
N THR A 34 -34.24 -6.46 0.39
CA THR A 34 -33.03 -6.72 -0.41
C THR A 34 -32.14 -5.49 -0.39
N GLY A 35 -31.07 -5.57 0.41
CA GLY A 35 -29.98 -4.61 0.39
C GLY A 35 -28.87 -5.07 -0.54
N THR A 36 -28.34 -4.17 -1.35
CA THR A 36 -27.09 -4.40 -2.09
C THR A 36 -25.90 -4.22 -1.15
N LEU A 37 -25.20 -5.31 -0.84
CA LEU A 37 -23.91 -5.26 -0.16
C LEU A 37 -22.80 -5.13 -1.21
N SER A 38 -22.12 -3.99 -1.23
CA SER A 38 -20.86 -3.83 -1.96
C SER A 38 -19.72 -4.15 -1.01
N LEU A 39 -18.95 -5.20 -1.31
CA LEU A 39 -17.73 -5.54 -0.57
C LEU A 39 -16.58 -4.70 -1.11
N ALA A 40 -15.73 -4.18 -0.22
CA ALA A 40 -14.54 -3.44 -0.61
C ALA A 40 -13.53 -4.35 -1.35
N SER A 41 -12.85 -3.80 -2.35
CA SER A 41 -11.70 -4.44 -2.99
C SER A 41 -10.52 -4.57 -2.01
N PRO A 42 -9.71 -5.63 -2.09
CA PRO A 42 -8.55 -5.80 -1.24
C PRO A 42 -7.42 -4.82 -1.64
N VAL A 43 -6.88 -4.11 -0.65
CA VAL A 43 -5.67 -3.29 -0.80
C VAL A 43 -4.45 -4.20 -0.99
N LYS A 44 -3.55 -3.85 -1.92
CA LYS A 44 -2.32 -4.62 -2.20
C LYS A 44 -1.09 -3.71 -2.16
N LEU A 45 -0.05 -4.18 -1.47
CA LEU A 45 1.28 -3.56 -1.41
C LEU A 45 2.27 -4.38 -2.26
N SER A 46 3.02 -3.73 -3.14
CA SER A 46 4.08 -4.34 -3.95
C SER A 46 5.35 -3.50 -3.94
N SER A 47 6.51 -4.15 -4.10
CA SER A 47 7.77 -3.45 -4.39
C SER A 47 7.93 -3.33 -5.90
N ALA A 48 8.21 -2.11 -6.39
CA ALA A 48 8.30 -1.85 -7.82
C ALA A 48 9.68 -2.20 -8.41
N ASN A 49 10.76 -2.09 -7.65
CA ASN A 49 12.13 -2.18 -8.16
C ASN A 49 13.04 -3.06 -7.29
N PRO A 50 14.01 -3.77 -7.90
CA PRO A 50 15.12 -4.36 -7.16
C PRO A 50 16.04 -3.26 -6.60
N VAL A 51 16.40 -3.40 -5.32
CA VAL A 51 17.24 -2.44 -4.60
C VAL A 51 18.69 -2.58 -5.10
N THR A 52 19.27 -1.52 -5.66
CA THR A 52 20.66 -1.49 -6.16
C THR A 52 21.41 -0.35 -5.51
N TYR A 53 22.45 -0.67 -4.75
CA TYR A 53 23.23 0.33 -4.02
C TYR A 53 24.35 0.91 -4.87
N THR A 54 24.53 2.22 -4.74
CA THR A 54 25.63 2.98 -5.37
C THR A 54 26.36 3.80 -4.33
N THR A 55 27.67 3.99 -4.48
CA THR A 55 28.45 4.93 -3.67
C THR A 55 28.64 6.23 -4.42
N ALA A 56 28.54 7.35 -3.71
CA ALA A 56 28.75 8.67 -4.31
C ALA A 56 30.22 8.87 -4.71
N ASP A 57 31.18 8.37 -3.92
CA ASP A 57 32.62 8.57 -4.16
C ASP A 57 33.46 7.48 -3.47
N ASN A 58 34.26 6.72 -4.24
CA ASN A 58 35.35 5.88 -3.70
C ASN A 58 36.66 6.68 -3.69
N THR A 59 36.70 7.76 -2.92
CA THR A 59 37.90 8.59 -2.78
C THR A 59 38.77 8.09 -1.62
N LEU A 60 40.07 8.38 -1.67
CA LEU A 60 40.96 8.18 -0.52
C LEU A 60 40.55 9.15 0.59
N SER A 61 39.62 8.71 1.43
CA SER A 61 39.10 9.43 2.61
C SER A 61 39.35 8.60 3.87
N THR A 62 39.36 9.26 5.03
CA THR A 62 39.36 8.60 6.35
C THR A 62 37.96 8.17 6.79
N ASP A 63 36.91 8.66 6.13
CA ASP A 63 35.52 8.36 6.44
C ASP A 63 35.02 7.15 5.63
N ALA A 64 34.21 6.29 6.25
CA ALA A 64 33.60 5.15 5.58
C ALA A 64 32.63 5.62 4.48
N PRO A 65 32.64 5.00 3.29
CA PRO A 65 31.75 5.41 2.20
C PRO A 65 30.29 5.09 2.53
N THR A 66 29.39 5.99 2.12
CA THR A 66 27.94 5.78 2.21
C THR A 66 27.42 5.21 0.89
N TYR A 67 26.67 4.11 1.00
CA TYR A 67 25.99 3.43 -0.08
C TYR A 67 24.51 3.81 -0.05
N SER A 68 23.93 4.19 -1.19
CA SER A 68 22.53 4.59 -1.28
C SER A 68 21.77 3.82 -2.36
N SER A 69 20.51 3.50 -2.09
CA SER A 69 19.57 2.95 -3.06
C SER A 69 18.17 3.53 -2.86
N ASP A 70 17.48 3.75 -3.97
CA ASP A 70 16.06 4.10 -3.95
C ASP A 70 15.18 2.85 -3.94
N VAL A 71 14.11 2.90 -3.16
CA VAL A 71 13.11 1.85 -2.98
C VAL A 71 11.73 2.48 -3.20
N THR A 72 10.86 1.78 -3.92
CA THR A 72 9.50 2.25 -4.19
C THR A 72 8.48 1.17 -3.83
N PHE A 73 7.52 1.55 -2.99
CA PHE A 73 6.39 0.73 -2.62
C PHE A 73 5.10 1.26 -3.25
N GLU A 74 4.43 0.39 -4.00
CA GLU A 74 3.17 0.69 -4.67
C GLU A 74 1.99 0.20 -3.84
N VAL A 75 1.02 1.08 -3.61
CA VAL A 75 -0.23 0.79 -2.92
C VAL A 75 -1.37 0.89 -3.91
N ASN A 76 -2.07 -0.22 -4.13
CA ASN A 76 -3.26 -0.27 -4.96
C ASN A 76 -4.53 -0.06 -4.11
N ASP A 77 -5.53 0.63 -4.67
CA ASP A 77 -6.82 0.97 -3.99
C ASP A 77 -6.70 1.91 -2.77
N VAL A 78 -5.87 2.97 -2.86
CA VAL A 78 -5.72 4.05 -1.85
C VAL A 78 -7.02 4.86 -1.63
N THR A 79 -8.04 4.67 -2.46
CA THR A 79 -9.31 5.42 -2.42
C THR A 79 -10.16 5.12 -1.19
N THR A 80 -9.84 4.07 -0.43
CA THR A 80 -10.45 3.79 0.86
C THR A 80 -9.60 4.38 1.98
N LYS A 81 -10.18 5.28 2.80
CA LYS A 81 -9.57 5.94 3.97
C LYS A 81 -9.11 4.98 5.09
N ALA A 82 -8.96 3.70 4.80
CA ALA A 82 -8.51 2.69 5.75
C ALA A 82 -6.99 2.73 5.98
N ILE A 83 -6.22 3.22 5.01
CA ILE A 83 -4.75 3.28 5.13
C ILE A 83 -4.37 4.58 5.83
N THR A 84 -3.73 4.43 6.98
CA THR A 84 -3.29 5.51 7.86
C THR A 84 -1.78 5.69 7.83
N SER A 85 -1.02 4.63 7.54
CA SER A 85 0.43 4.70 7.44
C SER A 85 1.04 3.55 6.64
N LEU A 86 2.28 3.75 6.19
CA LEU A 86 3.18 2.73 5.68
C LEU A 86 4.38 2.66 6.61
N GLU A 87 4.62 1.49 7.16
CA GLU A 87 5.74 1.23 8.07
C GLU A 87 6.78 0.37 7.37
N ILE A 88 8.00 0.88 7.23
CA ILE A 88 9.18 0.06 6.95
C ILE A 88 9.48 -0.68 8.25
N THR A 89 9.27 -1.99 8.24
CA THR A 89 9.34 -2.84 9.43
C THR A 89 10.74 -3.38 9.67
N ASN A 90 11.55 -3.49 8.61
CA ASN A 90 12.92 -3.92 8.72
C ASN A 90 13.76 -3.55 7.49
N VAL A 91 15.05 -3.34 7.73
CA VAL A 91 16.12 -3.29 6.73
C VAL A 91 17.19 -4.27 7.18
N LYS A 92 17.33 -5.38 6.47
CA LYS A 92 18.30 -6.44 6.77
C LYS A 92 19.42 -6.44 5.78
N VAL A 93 20.63 -6.72 6.25
CA VAL A 93 21.83 -6.84 5.41
C VAL A 93 22.40 -8.24 5.57
N TYR A 94 22.81 -8.88 4.49
CA TYR A 94 23.42 -10.22 4.52
C TYR A 94 24.50 -10.34 3.44
N GLU A 95 25.45 -11.25 3.61
CA GLU A 95 26.35 -11.61 2.51
C GLU A 95 25.52 -12.22 1.37
N LYS A 96 25.81 -11.82 0.11
CA LYS A 96 24.98 -12.13 -1.06
C LYS A 96 24.61 -13.62 -1.21
N ASP A 97 25.53 -14.51 -0.85
CA ASP A 97 25.40 -15.97 -1.00
C ASP A 97 25.19 -16.71 0.33
N ASP A 98 24.92 -15.99 1.42
CA ASP A 98 24.63 -16.60 2.72
C ASP A 98 23.23 -17.22 2.74
N THR A 99 23.19 -18.55 2.78
CA THR A 99 21.94 -19.32 2.87
C THR A 99 21.25 -19.21 4.22
N GLU A 100 22.00 -18.92 5.29
CA GLU A 100 21.44 -18.77 6.63
C GLU A 100 20.82 -17.37 6.83
N LYS A 101 21.13 -16.42 5.94
CA LYS A 101 20.71 -15.02 5.99
C LYS A 101 20.95 -14.40 7.37
N ILE A 102 22.18 -14.51 7.86
CA ILE A 102 22.64 -13.88 9.08
C ILE A 102 22.55 -12.36 8.88
N ASP A 103 21.83 -11.70 9.77
CA ASP A 103 21.58 -10.26 9.67
C ASP A 103 22.78 -9.46 10.20
N LEU A 104 23.41 -8.72 9.29
CA LEU A 104 24.56 -7.87 9.50
C LEU A 104 24.17 -6.40 9.68
N ALA A 105 22.88 -6.04 9.76
CA ALA A 105 22.45 -4.64 9.86
C ALA A 105 23.09 -3.86 11.02
N ASN A 106 23.49 -4.54 12.10
CA ASN A 106 24.17 -3.92 13.24
C ASN A 106 25.58 -3.41 12.91
N ASP A 107 26.21 -3.89 11.85
CA ASP A 107 27.54 -3.45 11.40
C ASP A 107 27.46 -2.19 10.54
N PHE A 108 26.25 -1.68 10.29
CA PHE A 108 25.98 -0.49 9.49
C PHE A 108 25.23 0.57 10.30
N THR A 109 25.47 1.83 9.93
CA THR A 109 24.57 2.93 10.23
C THR A 109 23.60 3.05 9.06
N ILE A 110 22.31 2.80 9.33
CA ILE A 110 21.25 2.79 8.32
C ILE A 110 20.41 4.06 8.46
N SER A 111 20.21 4.78 7.37
CA SER A 111 19.31 5.92 7.29
C SER A 111 18.23 5.68 6.26
N ILE A 112 16.99 5.98 6.62
CA ILE A 112 15.81 5.89 5.77
C ILE A 112 15.30 7.32 5.57
N LYS A 113 15.29 7.77 4.31
CA LYS A 113 14.83 9.11 3.93
C LYS A 113 13.68 8.96 2.94
N GLY A 114 12.61 9.71 3.15
CA GLY A 114 11.57 9.82 2.12
C GLY A 114 12.09 10.64 0.94
N ALA A 115 11.77 10.19 -0.27
CA ALA A 115 12.05 10.92 -1.50
C ALA A 115 10.83 11.74 -1.92
N THR A 116 10.79 12.21 -3.17
CA THR A 116 9.69 13.05 -3.67
C THR A 116 8.32 12.39 -3.46
N GLY A 117 7.45 13.04 -2.69
CA GLY A 117 6.13 12.54 -2.28
C GLY A 117 6.07 12.02 -0.83
N ASN A 118 7.21 11.78 -0.19
CA ASN A 118 7.32 11.21 1.15
C ASN A 118 8.37 11.95 2.02
N GLU A 119 8.74 13.18 1.67
CA GLU A 119 9.89 13.92 2.21
C GLU A 119 9.84 14.17 3.74
N GLY A 120 8.67 13.97 4.36
CA GLY A 120 8.50 14.05 5.82
C GLY A 120 9.19 12.92 6.59
N VAL A 121 9.64 11.85 5.92
CA VAL A 121 10.29 10.71 6.56
C VAL A 121 11.80 10.91 6.64
N THR A 122 12.34 10.90 7.85
CA THR A 122 13.80 10.83 8.09
C THR A 122 14.04 10.07 9.38
N GLN A 123 14.63 8.88 9.28
CA GLN A 123 14.86 8.02 10.43
C GLN A 123 16.21 7.32 10.33
N THR A 124 16.92 7.26 11.45
CA THR A 124 18.11 6.40 11.60
C THR A 124 17.69 5.11 12.27
N GLY A 125 18.10 3.98 11.71
CA GLY A 125 17.72 2.64 12.16
C GLY A 125 17.14 1.78 11.04
N VAL A 126 16.57 0.64 11.43
CA VAL A 126 16.01 -0.37 10.50
C VAL A 126 14.51 -0.25 10.29
N THR A 127 13.86 0.73 10.94
CA THR A 127 12.42 0.97 10.85
C THR A 127 12.13 2.42 10.55
N ALA A 128 10.99 2.69 9.91
CA ALA A 128 10.47 4.04 9.71
C ALA A 128 8.95 3.98 9.53
N THR A 129 8.26 5.06 9.87
CA THR A 129 6.81 5.19 9.66
C THR A 129 6.53 6.41 8.81
N ASP A 130 5.76 6.22 7.75
CA ASP A 130 5.23 7.28 6.92
C ASP A 130 3.71 7.37 7.09
N SER A 131 3.22 8.55 7.45
CA SER A 131 1.78 8.83 7.57
C SER A 131 1.16 9.40 6.29
N SER A 132 1.97 9.65 5.25
CA SER A 132 1.55 10.21 3.96
C SER A 132 1.60 9.12 2.90
N VAL A 133 0.64 8.18 2.97
CA VAL A 133 0.61 7.05 2.03
C VAL A 133 -0.04 7.44 0.72
N GLU A 134 0.75 7.38 -0.34
CA GLU A 134 0.33 7.63 -1.72
C GLU A 134 0.29 6.33 -2.53
N LYS A 135 -0.13 6.42 -3.79
CA LYS A 135 -0.10 5.29 -4.72
C LYS A 135 1.33 4.75 -4.91
N GLU A 136 2.30 5.65 -4.98
CA GLU A 136 3.73 5.33 -5.04
C GLU A 136 4.41 6.00 -3.85
N ASN A 137 5.10 5.22 -3.02
CA ASN A 137 5.81 5.71 -1.84
C ASN A 137 7.31 5.46 -2.03
N LYS A 138 8.11 6.51 -2.03
CA LYS A 138 9.52 6.48 -2.43
C LYS A 138 10.44 6.79 -1.27
N TYR A 139 11.47 5.96 -1.11
CA TYR A 139 12.43 6.07 -0.02
C TYR A 139 13.85 5.86 -0.54
N THR A 140 14.80 6.58 0.03
CA THR A 140 16.23 6.35 -0.15
C THR A 140 16.76 5.69 1.12
N ILE A 141 17.39 4.53 0.96
CA ILE A 141 18.06 3.79 2.04
C ILE A 141 19.55 4.04 1.90
N GLU A 142 20.16 4.55 2.95
CA GLU A 142 21.61 4.78 3.04
C GLU A 142 22.22 3.83 4.06
N LEU A 143 23.32 3.18 3.69
CA LEU A 143 24.12 2.33 4.56
C LEU A 143 25.54 2.89 4.63
N THR A 144 26.04 3.06 5.85
CA THR A 144 27.43 3.41 6.11
C THR A 144 28.04 2.34 7.01
N PRO A 145 29.05 1.57 6.55
CA PRO A 145 29.74 0.60 7.41
C PRO A 145 30.32 1.27 8.65
N LYS A 146 30.24 0.60 9.81
CA LYS A 146 30.85 1.09 11.05
C LYS A 146 32.33 0.72 11.16
N ASP A 147 32.75 -0.31 10.43
CA ASP A 147 34.11 -0.84 10.36
C ASP A 147 34.40 -1.46 8.99
N ASP A 148 35.59 -2.04 8.83
CA ASP A 148 36.09 -2.64 7.60
C ASP A 148 35.93 -4.17 7.54
N ASN A 149 35.20 -4.80 8.47
CA ASN A 149 35.07 -6.26 8.55
C ASN A 149 34.46 -6.88 7.28
N HIS A 150 33.62 -6.11 6.58
CA HIS A 150 32.93 -6.52 5.36
C HIS A 150 33.49 -5.86 4.09
N ALA A 151 34.67 -5.23 4.18
CA ALA A 151 35.29 -4.58 3.03
C ALA A 151 35.59 -5.58 1.89
N GLY A 152 35.15 -5.24 0.67
CA GLY A 152 35.33 -6.10 -0.51
C GLY A 152 34.38 -7.29 -0.59
N LYS A 153 33.37 -7.38 0.29
CA LYS A 153 32.30 -8.37 0.23
C LYS A 153 31.13 -7.87 -0.61
N ASP A 154 30.49 -8.80 -1.31
CA ASP A 154 29.19 -8.54 -1.93
C ASP A 154 28.09 -8.76 -0.91
N LEU A 155 27.29 -7.73 -0.67
CA LEU A 155 26.18 -7.74 0.27
C LEU A 155 24.85 -7.63 -0.47
N SER A 156 23.80 -8.11 0.17
CA SER A 156 22.43 -7.99 -0.26
C SER A 156 21.58 -7.41 0.86
N VAL A 157 20.57 -6.63 0.49
CA VAL A 157 19.75 -5.89 1.45
C VAL A 157 18.28 -6.16 1.18
N ASP A 158 17.56 -6.62 2.20
CA ASP A 158 16.12 -6.83 2.18
C ASP A 158 15.42 -5.67 2.91
N VAL A 159 14.53 -4.94 2.23
CA VAL A 159 13.71 -3.88 2.81
C VAL A 159 12.26 -4.34 2.86
N MET A 160 11.68 -4.38 4.05
CA MET A 160 10.33 -4.89 4.29
C MET A 160 9.41 -3.76 4.75
N ALA A 161 8.20 -3.71 4.20
CA ALA A 161 7.19 -2.74 4.58
C ALA A 161 5.81 -3.37 4.76
N LYS A 162 4.97 -2.72 5.57
CA LYS A 162 3.55 -3.05 5.74
C LYS A 162 2.73 -1.76 5.73
N ILE A 163 1.48 -1.85 5.31
CA ILE A 163 0.49 -0.78 5.45
C ILE A 163 -0.35 -1.01 6.72
N GLN A 164 -0.81 0.06 7.35
CA GLN A 164 -1.70 0.04 8.51
C GLN A 164 -2.95 0.87 8.30
#